data_AF-A0A7Y8TGD2-F1
#
_entry.id   AF-A0A7Y8TGD2-F1
#
_cell.length_a   1.000
_cell.length_b   1.000
_cell.length_c   1.000
_cell.angle_alpha   90.00
_cell.angle_beta   90.00
_cell.angle_gamma   90.00
#
_symmetry.space_group_name_H-M   'P 1'
#
loop_
_entity.id
_entity.type
_entity.pdbx_description
1 polymer ?
#
loop_
_entity_poly.entity_id
_entity_poly.type
_entity_poly.pdbx_seq_one_letter_code
_entity_poly.pdbx_strand_id
1 'polypeptide(L)'
;MTQKPASKETIQKLYENMGVNFSSFVPQLCNCNNSLESLESLNEEKSKYPKILRLWKILLKLHQFSLITNLDLSTFLRANFRSSSNPEKRCNLKYVNVISIEGYSYLFGFGIDKTNALWEIVKKLAEQINDAELIKDIVDIEQRAKEFEIAYAQQKDRDKRNLSIHYDSNPIKIHNLLSQISEEYETIRAGGFLKVLDDITLFINKYIRKYQIPLIYSINDYGIDVWKIFNHFPDNNNNLFNELDKKLVYFAEQLENVVVHCKMPEVIQEKLQLDMTIVERLQPLILSTFPGIHIFFIYLDLACALRAYLSSEYYFEKQLNLRRINVVVYEGFKHLYGYTESDHLRSFWHRNITSVLNDSTNTNLLDSLAKIERELKELASDNGINNKQLRECSVHYRYQKRDNIVTLFHALVKSNPLIEINKSLKLLKLLPGLLKINTESVSFRYNLEQEKMKLSNNKTLAQIDGILSMIDQTKIDLDKKQEIISNINKMKNLLM
;
A
#
# COMPACT_ATOMS: atom_id res chain seq x y z
N MET A 1 -10.18 -21.99 23.39
CA MET A 1 -10.96 -20.88 23.99
C MET A 1 -11.44 -20.00 22.86
N THR A 2 -12.75 -19.83 22.67
CA THR A 2 -13.28 -18.85 21.72
C THR A 2 -13.00 -17.45 22.26
N GLN A 3 -12.08 -16.72 21.64
CA GLN A 3 -11.75 -15.37 22.06
C GLN A 3 -12.94 -14.44 21.86
N LYS A 4 -13.30 -13.70 22.91
CA LYS A 4 -14.37 -12.72 22.89
C LYS A 4 -13.81 -11.40 22.33
N PRO A 5 -14.52 -10.71 21.40
CA PRO A 5 -14.13 -9.38 20.96
C PRO A 5 -13.99 -8.42 22.14
N ALA A 6 -13.07 -7.44 22.02
CA ALA A 6 -12.94 -6.38 22.99
C ALA A 6 -14.28 -5.63 23.18
N SER A 7 -14.59 -5.23 24.42
CA SER A 7 -15.79 -4.45 24.66
C SER A 7 -15.66 -3.04 24.05
N LYS A 8 -16.79 -2.38 23.79
CA LYS A 8 -16.79 -0.98 23.33
C LYS A 8 -16.03 -0.05 24.29
N GLU A 9 -16.16 -0.30 25.60
CA GLU A 9 -15.44 0.46 26.63
C GLU A 9 -13.93 0.25 26.55
N THR A 10 -13.47 -1.00 26.32
CA THR A 10 -12.05 -1.28 26.11
C THR A 10 -11.51 -0.58 24.86
N ILE A 11 -12.24 -0.63 23.75
CA ILE A 11 -11.85 0.04 22.50
C ILE A 11 -11.78 1.56 22.72
N GLN A 12 -12.75 2.14 23.41
CA GLN A 12 -12.77 3.57 23.72
C GLN A 12 -11.57 3.98 24.59
N LYS A 13 -11.25 3.21 25.65
CA LYS A 13 -10.06 3.47 26.48
C LYS A 13 -8.76 3.38 25.68
N LEU A 14 -8.63 2.39 24.79
CA LEU A 14 -7.46 2.28 23.91
C LEU A 14 -7.35 3.47 22.96
N TYR A 15 -8.47 3.89 22.37
CA TYR A 15 -8.54 5.07 21.52
C TYR A 15 -8.07 6.33 22.26
N GLU A 16 -8.64 6.59 23.44
CA GLU A 16 -8.29 7.76 24.28
C GLU A 16 -6.82 7.73 24.72
N ASN A 17 -6.32 6.60 25.21
CA ASN A 17 -4.93 6.45 25.63
C ASN A 17 -3.94 6.72 24.49
N MET A 18 -4.22 6.21 23.29
CA MET A 18 -3.41 6.53 22.10
C MET A 18 -3.51 8.01 21.69
N GLY A 19 -4.61 8.69 22.02
CA GLY A 19 -4.78 10.12 21.83
C GLY A 19 -3.83 10.94 22.70
N VAL A 20 -3.70 10.55 23.97
CA VAL A 20 -2.79 11.19 24.94
C VAL A 20 -1.34 11.20 24.46
N ASN A 21 -0.93 10.18 23.70
CA ASN A 21 0.42 10.12 23.11
C ASN A 21 0.73 11.35 22.24
N PHE A 22 -0.24 11.91 21.51
CA PHE A 22 0.02 13.10 20.68
C PHE A 22 0.40 14.31 21.54
N SER A 23 -0.33 14.55 22.62
CA SER A 23 -0.05 15.65 23.55
C SER A 23 1.26 15.47 24.30
N SER A 24 1.68 14.22 24.56
CA SER A 24 2.91 13.91 25.29
C SER A 24 4.15 13.87 24.40
N PHE A 25 4.06 13.25 23.22
CA PHE A 25 5.21 12.96 22.36
C PHE A 25 5.54 14.08 21.39
N VAL A 26 4.58 14.88 20.93
CA VAL A 26 4.87 15.99 19.98
C VAL A 26 5.80 17.05 20.60
N PRO A 27 5.60 17.54 21.84
CA PRO A 27 6.56 18.47 22.45
C PRO A 27 7.96 17.86 22.63
N GLN A 28 8.02 16.57 23.00
CA GLN A 28 9.29 15.84 23.11
C GLN A 28 9.98 15.73 21.75
N LEU A 29 9.22 15.49 20.69
CA LEU A 29 9.72 15.41 19.32
C LEU A 29 10.32 16.74 18.86
N CYS A 30 9.65 17.86 19.14
CA CYS A 30 10.17 19.20 18.84
C CYS A 30 11.46 19.49 19.62
N ASN A 31 11.50 19.22 20.93
CA ASN A 31 12.72 19.41 21.74
C ASN A 31 13.87 18.51 21.28
N CYS A 32 13.57 17.27 20.92
CA CYS A 32 14.55 16.33 20.37
C CYS A 32 15.12 16.86 19.05
N ASN A 33 14.29 17.37 18.14
CA ASN A 33 14.76 17.91 16.87
C ASN A 33 15.59 19.20 17.05
N ASN A 34 15.16 20.12 17.93
CA ASN A 34 15.94 21.34 18.25
C ASN A 34 17.33 20.98 18.82
N SER A 35 17.39 19.96 19.69
CA SER A 35 18.65 19.44 20.26
C SER A 35 19.54 18.85 19.17
N LEU A 36 18.96 18.07 18.26
CA LEU A 36 19.69 17.44 17.17
C LEU A 36 20.23 18.48 16.17
N GLU A 37 19.43 19.46 15.75
CA GLU A 37 19.85 20.55 14.87
C GLU A 37 21.04 21.32 15.45
N SER A 38 21.01 21.59 16.76
CA SER A 38 22.10 22.27 17.44
C SER A 38 23.37 21.43 17.48
N LEU A 39 23.27 20.12 17.71
CA LEU A 39 24.43 19.21 17.71
C LEU A 39 24.97 18.95 16.30
N GLU A 40 24.15 18.94 15.26
CA GLU A 40 24.60 18.71 13.88
C GLU A 40 25.50 19.83 13.35
N SER A 41 25.39 21.05 13.92
CA SER A 41 26.33 22.15 13.61
C SER A 41 27.76 21.91 14.11
N LEU A 42 27.95 20.97 15.05
CA LEU A 42 29.25 20.67 15.66
C LEU A 42 30.04 19.67 14.80
N ASN A 43 31.30 20.01 14.51
CA ASN A 43 32.21 19.12 13.81
C ASN A 43 32.71 18.02 14.76
N GLU A 44 32.37 16.77 14.45
CA GLU A 44 32.76 15.59 15.23
C GLU A 44 34.27 15.42 15.34
N GLU A 45 35.01 15.61 14.24
CA GLU A 45 36.46 15.41 14.18
C GLU A 45 37.24 16.43 15.01
N LYS A 46 36.64 17.61 15.24
CA LYS A 46 37.20 18.68 16.08
C LYS A 46 36.82 18.55 17.55
N SER A 47 35.93 17.63 17.91
CA SER A 47 35.50 17.41 19.29
C SER A 47 36.61 16.74 20.10
N LYS A 48 36.72 17.11 21.39
CA LYS A 48 37.58 16.42 22.35
C LYS A 48 37.16 14.95 22.54
N TYR A 49 35.88 14.65 22.34
CA TYR A 49 35.29 13.31 22.49
C TYR A 49 34.43 12.96 21.26
N PRO A 50 35.04 12.66 20.10
CA PRO A 50 34.33 12.51 18.82
C PRO A 50 33.29 11.38 18.87
N LYS A 51 33.66 10.23 19.44
CA LYS A 51 32.78 9.05 19.56
C LYS A 51 31.55 9.31 20.43
N ILE A 52 31.73 10.03 21.54
CA ILE A 52 30.65 10.38 22.47
C ILE A 52 29.69 11.37 21.80
N LEU A 53 30.21 12.41 21.13
CA LEU A 53 29.38 13.35 20.38
C LEU A 53 28.58 12.65 19.28
N ARG A 54 29.19 11.69 18.57
CA ARG A 54 28.49 10.88 17.57
C ARG A 54 27.40 10.00 18.19
N LEU A 55 27.67 9.37 19.35
CA LEU A 55 26.66 8.64 20.11
C LEU A 55 25.49 9.55 20.50
N TRP A 56 25.75 10.80 20.92
CA TRP A 56 24.69 11.75 21.26
C TRP A 56 23.73 12.00 20.10
N LYS A 57 24.28 12.30 18.92
CA LYS A 57 23.47 12.52 17.71
C LYS A 57 22.63 11.30 17.37
N ILE A 58 23.17 10.09 17.51
CA ILE A 58 22.45 8.85 17.21
C ILE A 58 21.36 8.56 18.25
N LEU A 59 21.61 8.79 19.54
CA LEU A 59 20.60 8.63 20.58
C LEU A 59 19.40 9.57 20.36
N LEU A 60 19.65 10.81 19.93
CA LEU A 60 18.57 11.73 19.56
C LEU A 60 17.82 11.28 18.30
N LYS A 61 18.52 10.75 17.27
CA LYS A 61 17.86 10.17 16.09
C LYS A 61 16.98 8.97 16.45
N LEU A 62 17.47 8.09 17.33
CA LEU A 62 16.68 6.97 17.86
C LEU A 62 15.46 7.45 18.64
N HIS A 63 15.59 8.53 19.42
CA HIS A 63 14.48 9.10 20.16
C HIS A 63 13.43 9.68 19.22
N GLN A 64 13.85 10.48 18.23
CA GLN A 64 12.99 11.02 17.20
C GLN A 64 12.24 9.91 16.44
N PHE A 65 12.95 8.85 16.05
CA PHE A 65 12.37 7.66 15.44
C PHE A 65 11.31 7.01 16.35
N SER A 66 11.65 6.72 17.61
CA SER A 66 10.75 6.07 18.56
C SER A 66 9.45 6.86 18.73
N LEU A 67 9.55 8.19 18.88
CA LEU A 67 8.40 9.09 19.02
C LEU A 67 7.53 9.10 17.75
N ILE A 68 8.12 9.26 16.56
CA ILE A 68 7.38 9.27 15.29
C ILE A 68 6.68 7.93 15.05
N THR A 69 7.37 6.82 15.28
CA THR A 69 6.80 5.48 15.04
C THR A 69 5.69 5.13 16.03
N ASN A 70 5.78 5.59 17.28
CA ASN A 70 4.68 5.51 18.24
C ASN A 70 3.46 6.33 17.81
N LEU A 71 3.67 7.56 17.34
CA LEU A 71 2.60 8.41 16.81
C LEU A 71 1.96 7.78 15.58
N ASP A 72 2.76 7.17 14.71
CA ASP A 72 2.30 6.41 13.55
C ASP A 72 1.36 5.27 13.95
N LEU A 73 1.84 4.34 14.79
CA LEU A 73 1.00 3.23 15.25
C LEU A 73 -0.30 3.73 15.92
N SER A 74 -0.19 4.79 16.73
CA SER A 74 -1.35 5.43 17.37
C SER A 74 -2.35 5.96 16.34
N THR A 75 -1.89 6.64 15.27
CA THR A 75 -2.76 7.16 14.20
C THR A 75 -3.56 6.07 13.51
N PHE A 76 -2.90 4.99 13.06
CA PHE A 76 -3.58 3.96 12.27
C PHE A 76 -4.48 3.06 13.13
N LEU A 77 -4.10 2.78 14.38
CA LEU A 77 -4.95 2.04 15.31
C LEU A 77 -6.17 2.87 15.72
N ARG A 78 -6.00 4.18 15.99
CA ARG A 78 -7.14 5.08 16.25
C ARG A 78 -8.09 5.21 15.06
N ALA A 79 -7.57 5.24 13.83
CA ALA A 79 -8.40 5.19 12.63
C ALA A 79 -9.17 3.86 12.53
N ASN A 80 -8.52 2.73 12.81
CA ASN A 80 -9.18 1.42 12.86
C ASN A 80 -10.31 1.36 13.91
N PHE A 81 -10.08 1.87 15.13
CA PHE A 81 -11.10 1.85 16.19
C PHE A 81 -12.34 2.67 15.87
N ARG A 82 -12.22 3.70 15.02
CA ARG A 82 -13.33 4.52 14.54
C ARG A 82 -14.02 3.95 13.29
N SER A 83 -13.38 3.00 12.61
CA SER A 83 -13.88 2.45 11.35
C SER A 83 -15.14 1.61 11.60
N SER A 84 -16.20 1.90 10.84
CA SER A 84 -17.48 1.19 10.93
C SER A 84 -17.53 -0.08 10.09
N SER A 85 -16.73 -0.13 9.02
CA SER A 85 -16.76 -1.20 8.01
C SER A 85 -15.47 -2.03 7.99
N ASN A 86 -15.59 -3.33 7.70
CA ASN A 86 -14.43 -4.22 7.58
C ASN A 86 -13.44 -3.80 6.48
N PRO A 87 -13.85 -3.33 5.29
CA PRO A 87 -12.91 -2.84 4.29
C PRO A 87 -12.07 -1.66 4.80
N GLU A 88 -12.69 -0.70 5.51
CA GLU A 88 -11.99 0.44 6.10
C GLU A 88 -10.99 -0.02 7.18
N LYS A 89 -11.41 -0.94 8.07
CA LYS A 89 -10.52 -1.55 9.07
C LYS A 89 -9.30 -2.20 8.42
N ARG A 90 -9.49 -3.03 7.39
CA ARG A 90 -8.37 -3.69 6.67
C ARG A 90 -7.42 -2.69 6.03
N CYS A 91 -7.94 -1.62 5.42
CA CYS A 91 -7.13 -0.55 4.87
C CYS A 91 -6.31 0.19 5.94
N ASN A 92 -6.82 0.36 7.15
CA ASN A 92 -6.08 0.94 8.27
C ASN A 92 -5.03 -0.03 8.83
N LEU A 93 -5.42 -1.28 9.09
CA LEU A 93 -4.58 -2.30 9.70
C LEU A 93 -3.40 -2.73 8.82
N LYS A 94 -3.51 -2.68 7.48
CA LYS A 94 -2.37 -2.98 6.60
C LYS A 94 -1.16 -2.08 6.88
N TYR A 95 -1.40 -0.83 7.31
CA TYR A 95 -0.33 0.11 7.62
C TYR A 95 0.38 -0.21 8.93
N VAL A 96 -0.24 -0.97 9.85
CA VAL A 96 0.44 -1.48 11.05
C VAL A 96 1.60 -2.40 10.65
N ASN A 97 1.38 -3.29 9.68
CA ASN A 97 2.44 -4.11 9.11
C ASN A 97 3.53 -3.23 8.46
N VAL A 98 3.13 -2.26 7.62
CA VAL A 98 4.06 -1.33 6.97
C VAL A 98 4.97 -0.64 7.98
N ILE A 99 4.40 0.01 8.99
CA ILE A 99 5.14 0.75 10.02
C ILE A 99 6.07 -0.17 10.79
N SER A 100 5.58 -1.34 11.21
CA SER A 100 6.37 -2.26 12.04
C SER A 100 7.56 -2.84 11.26
N ILE A 101 7.37 -3.17 9.98
CA ILE A 101 8.45 -3.72 9.13
C ILE A 101 9.44 -2.63 8.71
N GLU A 102 8.97 -1.44 8.33
CA GLU A 102 9.85 -0.31 8.01
C GLU A 102 10.65 0.14 9.24
N GLY A 103 10.01 0.19 10.41
CA GLY A 103 10.64 0.51 11.68
C GLY A 103 11.68 -0.53 12.08
N TYR A 104 11.35 -1.82 11.98
CA TYR A 104 12.33 -2.89 12.22
C TYR A 104 13.51 -2.80 11.24
N SER A 105 13.25 -2.57 9.95
CA SER A 105 14.31 -2.42 8.93
C SER A 105 15.23 -1.23 9.22
N TYR A 106 14.68 -0.12 9.70
CA TYR A 106 15.46 1.06 10.08
C TYR A 106 16.41 0.75 11.25
N LEU A 107 15.88 0.12 12.30
CA LEU A 107 16.64 -0.20 13.50
C LEU A 107 17.66 -1.30 13.26
N PHE A 108 17.25 -2.45 12.73
CA PHE A 108 18.03 -3.69 12.71
C PHE A 108 18.40 -4.20 11.31
N GLY A 109 17.71 -3.72 10.27
CA GLY A 109 17.98 -4.08 8.88
C GLY A 109 17.65 -5.54 8.51
N PHE A 110 17.68 -5.83 7.21
CA PHE A 110 17.51 -7.18 6.67
C PHE A 110 18.64 -7.52 5.70
N GLY A 111 19.09 -8.78 5.70
CA GLY A 111 20.15 -9.26 4.79
C GLY A 111 21.40 -8.37 4.80
N ILE A 112 21.82 -7.91 3.62
CA ILE A 112 22.99 -7.02 3.45
C ILE A 112 22.81 -5.63 4.10
N ASP A 113 21.57 -5.20 4.34
CA ASP A 113 21.29 -3.88 4.90
C ASP A 113 21.45 -3.83 6.43
N LYS A 114 21.67 -4.99 7.08
CA LYS A 114 21.95 -5.09 8.52
C LYS A 114 23.17 -4.25 8.91
N THR A 115 24.18 -4.14 8.06
CA THR A 115 25.39 -3.37 8.38
C THR A 115 25.16 -1.86 8.43
N ASN A 116 24.09 -1.37 7.80
CA ASN A 116 23.71 0.04 7.76
C ASN A 116 22.59 0.37 8.77
N ALA A 117 22.02 -0.65 9.43
CA ALA A 117 21.04 -0.56 10.51
C ALA A 117 21.46 0.46 11.57
N LEU A 118 20.54 1.31 12.04
CA LEU A 118 20.92 2.34 13.02
C LEU A 118 21.44 1.71 14.31
N TRP A 119 20.85 0.58 14.72
CA TRP A 119 21.27 -0.18 15.90
C TRP A 119 22.68 -0.76 15.76
N GLU A 120 23.05 -1.22 14.56
CA GLU A 120 24.39 -1.72 14.29
C GLU A 120 25.45 -0.61 14.41
N ILE A 121 25.08 0.64 14.06
CA ILE A 121 25.96 1.80 14.26
C ILE A 121 26.13 2.08 15.76
N VAL A 122 25.04 1.99 16.55
CA VAL A 122 25.10 2.15 18.03
C VAL A 122 26.02 1.10 18.64
N LYS A 123 25.87 -0.16 18.24
CA LYS A 123 26.70 -1.28 18.70
C LYS A 123 28.19 -1.04 18.47
N LYS A 124 28.56 -0.72 17.23
CA LYS A 124 29.96 -0.41 16.88
C LYS A 124 30.51 0.77 17.67
N LEU A 125 29.70 1.80 17.93
CA LEU A 125 30.12 2.94 18.73
C LEU A 125 30.27 2.59 20.21
N ALA A 126 29.39 1.75 20.76
CA ALA A 126 29.47 1.28 22.14
C ALA A 126 30.76 0.50 22.39
N GLU A 127 31.13 -0.41 21.48
CA GLU A 127 32.40 -1.15 21.50
C GLU A 127 33.60 -0.19 21.46
N GLN A 128 33.54 0.84 20.62
CA GLN A 128 34.61 1.84 20.50
C GLN A 128 34.73 2.77 21.71
N ILE A 129 33.64 3.00 22.44
CA ILE A 129 33.60 3.76 23.70
C ILE A 129 34.06 2.86 24.86
N ASN A 130 33.93 1.54 24.72
CA ASN A 130 34.28 0.52 25.70
C ASN A 130 33.49 0.67 27.02
N ASP A 131 32.20 0.98 26.92
CA ASP A 131 31.27 1.04 28.05
C ASP A 131 30.55 -0.31 28.20
N ALA A 132 30.97 -1.11 29.19
CA ALA A 132 30.47 -2.47 29.40
C ALA A 132 28.96 -2.51 29.70
N GLU A 133 28.43 -1.49 30.36
CA GLU A 133 27.00 -1.41 30.65
C GLU A 133 26.19 -1.11 29.38
N LEU A 134 26.69 -0.19 28.55
CA LEU A 134 26.11 0.13 27.24
C LEU A 134 26.07 -1.09 26.33
N ILE A 135 27.17 -1.83 26.29
CA ILE A 135 27.28 -3.06 25.48
C ILE A 135 26.28 -4.12 25.99
N LYS A 136 26.13 -4.28 27.30
CA LYS A 136 25.18 -5.25 27.88
C LYS A 136 23.73 -4.90 27.52
N ASP A 137 23.31 -3.65 27.73
CA ASP A 137 21.93 -3.25 27.45
C ASP A 137 21.59 -3.38 25.95
N ILE A 138 22.57 -3.17 25.07
CA ILE A 138 22.41 -3.39 23.61
C ILE A 138 22.06 -4.85 23.32
N VAL A 139 22.74 -5.81 23.95
CA VAL A 139 22.50 -7.25 23.76
C VAL A 139 21.09 -7.64 24.23
N ASP A 140 20.63 -7.09 25.36
CA ASP A 140 19.29 -7.37 25.89
C ASP A 140 18.19 -6.90 24.91
N ILE A 141 18.38 -5.74 24.27
CA ILE A 141 17.45 -5.22 23.25
C ILE A 141 17.52 -6.04 21.96
N GLU A 142 18.71 -6.46 21.53
CA GLU A 142 18.88 -7.34 20.34
C GLU A 142 18.10 -8.65 20.51
N GLN A 143 18.09 -9.22 21.72
CA GLN A 143 17.33 -10.43 22.02
C GLN A 143 15.82 -10.20 21.85
N ARG A 144 15.26 -9.10 22.39
CA ARG A 144 13.84 -8.78 22.20
C ARG A 144 13.50 -8.48 20.74
N ALA A 145 14.37 -7.76 20.04
CA ALA A 145 14.21 -7.51 18.61
C ALA A 145 14.22 -8.82 17.81
N LYS A 146 15.02 -9.81 18.23
CA LYS A 146 15.06 -11.12 17.58
C LYS A 146 13.76 -11.91 17.74
N GLU A 147 13.15 -11.86 18.92
CA GLU A 147 11.83 -12.46 19.17
C GLU A 147 10.76 -11.85 18.27
N PHE A 148 10.76 -10.52 18.13
CA PHE A 148 9.89 -9.82 17.19
C PHE A 148 10.15 -10.25 15.73
N GLU A 149 11.41 -10.35 15.31
CA GLU A 149 11.80 -10.78 13.96
C GLU A 149 11.19 -12.14 13.62
N ILE A 150 11.38 -13.11 14.52
CA ILE A 150 10.92 -14.49 14.37
C ILE A 150 9.39 -14.56 14.22
N ALA A 151 8.66 -13.78 15.02
CA ALA A 151 7.21 -13.84 15.04
C ALA A 151 6.54 -13.01 13.92
N TYR A 152 7.10 -11.85 13.57
CA TYR A 152 6.39 -10.83 12.80
C TYR A 152 7.16 -10.17 11.66
N ALA A 153 8.48 -10.41 11.50
CA ALA A 153 9.29 -9.77 10.46
C ALA A 153 9.92 -10.75 9.45
N GLN A 154 9.26 -11.89 9.22
CA GLN A 154 9.73 -12.91 8.29
C GLN A 154 9.56 -12.47 6.82
N GLN A 155 10.10 -13.24 5.87
CA GLN A 155 9.99 -12.91 4.43
C GLN A 155 8.54 -12.69 4.00
N LYS A 156 7.61 -13.54 4.45
CA LYS A 156 6.18 -13.39 4.18
C LYS A 156 5.65 -12.02 4.62
N ASP A 157 6.08 -11.50 5.78
CA ASP A 157 5.60 -10.23 6.33
C ASP A 157 6.15 -9.05 5.52
N ARG A 158 7.39 -9.17 5.05
CA ARG A 158 8.01 -8.21 4.13
C ARG A 158 7.32 -8.18 2.77
N ASP A 159 6.94 -9.34 2.24
CA ASP A 159 6.17 -9.44 0.99
C ASP A 159 4.79 -8.79 1.17
N LYS A 160 4.11 -9.05 2.29
CA LYS A 160 2.85 -8.39 2.65
C LYS A 160 3.00 -6.87 2.74
N ARG A 161 4.08 -6.38 3.37
CA ARG A 161 4.38 -4.94 3.44
C ARG A 161 4.56 -4.36 2.05
N ASN A 162 5.28 -5.05 1.16
CA ASN A 162 5.49 -4.58 -0.21
C ASN A 162 4.16 -4.48 -0.97
N LEU A 163 3.32 -5.52 -0.89
CA LEU A 163 1.98 -5.53 -1.48
C LEU A 163 1.02 -4.48 -0.88
N SER A 164 1.25 -4.03 0.35
CA SER A 164 0.40 -3.04 1.02
C SER A 164 0.64 -1.61 0.54
N ILE A 165 1.83 -1.33 0.00
CA ILE A 165 2.27 0.01 -0.45
C ILE A 165 2.36 0.07 -1.97
N HIS A 166 2.93 -0.98 -2.57
CA HIS A 166 3.15 -1.07 -4.01
C HIS A 166 2.01 -1.88 -4.63
N TYR A 167 1.35 -1.31 -5.62
CA TYR A 167 0.31 -2.02 -6.36
C TYR A 167 1.00 -3.08 -7.26
N ASP A 168 0.94 -4.35 -6.87
CA ASP A 168 1.52 -5.47 -7.63
C ASP A 168 0.88 -5.62 -9.01
N SER A 169 1.64 -6.01 -10.03
CA SER A 169 1.11 -6.34 -11.36
C SER A 169 -0.06 -7.35 -11.38
N ASN A 170 -0.15 -8.19 -10.35
CA ASN A 170 -1.26 -9.10 -10.11
C ASN A 170 -2.11 -8.61 -8.91
N PRO A 171 -3.23 -7.91 -9.17
CA PRO A 171 -4.07 -7.35 -8.12
C PRO A 171 -4.80 -8.42 -7.29
N ILE A 172 -4.93 -9.65 -7.78
CA ILE A 172 -5.55 -10.75 -7.01
C ILE A 172 -4.70 -11.10 -5.79
N LYS A 173 -3.36 -10.96 -5.87
CA LYS A 173 -2.48 -11.13 -4.71
C LYS A 173 -2.76 -10.10 -3.62
N ILE A 174 -3.01 -8.85 -4.03
CA ILE A 174 -3.36 -7.74 -3.12
C ILE A 174 -4.72 -8.02 -2.46
N HIS A 175 -5.72 -8.46 -3.25
CA HIS A 175 -7.04 -8.84 -2.72
C HIS A 175 -6.93 -9.92 -1.65
N ASN A 176 -6.21 -11.00 -1.95
CA ASN A 176 -6.03 -12.13 -1.04
C ASN A 176 -5.33 -11.68 0.25
N LEU A 177 -4.31 -10.81 0.13
CA LEU A 177 -3.64 -10.21 1.28
C LEU A 177 -4.61 -9.43 2.16
N LEU A 178 -5.32 -8.45 1.59
CA LEU A 178 -6.22 -7.58 2.34
C LEU A 178 -7.33 -8.38 3.03
N SER A 179 -7.84 -9.41 2.37
CA SER A 179 -8.87 -10.29 2.91
C SER A 179 -8.40 -11.10 4.11
N GLN A 180 -7.11 -11.41 4.20
CA GLN A 180 -6.48 -12.15 5.29
C GLN A 180 -6.05 -11.27 6.47
N ILE A 181 -6.12 -9.94 6.36
CA ILE A 181 -5.77 -9.05 7.48
C ILE A 181 -6.77 -9.25 8.61
N SER A 182 -6.24 -9.59 9.79
CA SER A 182 -7.02 -9.74 11.01
C SER A 182 -6.61 -8.67 12.03
N GLU A 183 -7.60 -8.07 12.67
CA GLU A 183 -7.41 -7.07 13.72
C GLU A 183 -6.58 -7.63 14.89
N GLU A 184 -6.83 -8.87 15.31
CA GLU A 184 -6.06 -9.53 16.37
C GLU A 184 -4.58 -9.66 16.02
N TYR A 185 -4.25 -10.27 14.88
CA TYR A 185 -2.85 -10.48 14.49
C TYR A 185 -2.07 -9.17 14.35
N GLU A 186 -2.67 -8.15 13.72
CA GLU A 186 -1.99 -6.87 13.52
C GLU A 186 -1.87 -6.05 14.82
N THR A 187 -2.84 -6.12 15.73
CA THR A 187 -2.73 -5.48 17.05
C THR A 187 -1.69 -6.16 17.94
N ILE A 188 -1.57 -7.49 17.88
CA ILE A 188 -0.49 -8.22 18.57
C ILE A 188 0.88 -7.85 17.96
N ARG A 189 0.99 -7.76 16.63
CA ARG A 189 2.21 -7.27 15.96
C ARG A 189 2.58 -5.87 16.46
N ALA A 190 1.63 -4.94 16.49
CA ALA A 190 1.87 -3.59 17.01
C ALA A 190 2.36 -3.63 18.46
N GLY A 191 1.70 -4.41 19.33
CA GLY A 191 2.12 -4.58 20.72
C GLY A 191 3.52 -5.17 20.86
N GLY A 192 3.88 -6.15 20.02
CA GLY A 192 5.23 -6.72 19.97
C GLY A 192 6.28 -5.69 19.59
N PHE A 193 5.99 -4.84 18.61
CA PHE A 193 6.93 -3.80 18.18
C PHE A 193 7.02 -2.64 19.17
N LEU A 194 5.90 -2.22 19.76
CA LEU A 194 5.87 -1.20 20.84
C LEU A 194 6.75 -1.60 22.02
N LYS A 195 6.77 -2.89 22.41
CA LYS A 195 7.68 -3.38 23.45
C LYS A 195 9.17 -3.22 23.10
N VAL A 196 9.54 -3.30 21.82
CA VAL A 196 10.91 -3.02 21.36
C VAL A 196 11.19 -1.52 21.47
N LEU A 197 10.25 -0.67 21.05
CA LEU A 197 10.38 0.79 21.15
C LEU A 197 10.43 1.27 22.60
N ASP A 198 9.71 0.64 23.52
CA ASP A 198 9.74 0.95 24.95
C ASP A 198 11.12 0.68 25.55
N ASP A 199 11.72 -0.48 25.24
CA ASP A 199 13.08 -0.80 25.69
C ASP A 199 14.11 0.18 25.12
N ILE A 200 13.98 0.54 23.83
CA ILE A 200 14.82 1.55 23.20
C ILE A 200 14.65 2.91 23.89
N THR A 201 13.42 3.30 24.24
CA THR A 201 13.14 4.54 24.97
C THR A 201 13.79 4.55 26.36
N LEU A 202 13.72 3.44 27.09
CA LEU A 202 14.40 3.28 28.38
C LEU A 202 15.92 3.36 28.24
N PHE A 203 16.48 2.70 27.22
CA PHE A 203 17.89 2.78 26.86
C PHE A 203 18.34 4.21 26.56
N ILE A 204 17.60 4.91 25.70
CA ILE A 204 17.89 6.32 25.35
C ILE A 204 17.91 7.18 26.61
N ASN A 205 16.88 7.09 27.45
CA ASN A 205 16.77 7.89 28.67
C ASN A 205 17.92 7.62 29.64
N LYS A 206 18.33 6.36 29.78
CA LYS A 206 19.48 5.95 30.61
C LYS A 206 20.77 6.60 30.09
N TYR A 207 21.05 6.53 28.80
CA TYR A 207 22.31 7.01 28.23
C TYR A 207 22.35 8.51 27.97
N ILE A 208 21.20 9.17 27.77
CA ILE A 208 21.09 10.64 27.84
C ILE A 208 21.56 11.13 29.20
N ARG A 209 21.12 10.49 30.30
CA ARG A 209 21.51 10.87 31.66
C ARG A 209 22.97 10.55 31.95
N LYS A 210 23.42 9.33 31.61
CA LYS A 210 24.80 8.87 31.85
C LYS A 210 25.84 9.77 31.17
N TYR A 211 25.59 10.11 29.91
CA TYR A 211 26.51 10.94 29.12
C TYR A 211 26.21 12.43 29.18
N GLN A 212 25.26 12.86 30.02
CA GLN A 212 24.88 14.25 30.24
C GLN A 212 24.61 15.01 28.91
N ILE A 213 23.82 14.39 28.03
CA ILE A 213 23.52 14.97 26.72
C ILE A 213 22.78 16.29 26.92
N PRO A 214 23.26 17.41 26.34
CA PRO A 214 22.61 18.71 26.49
C PRO A 214 21.30 18.73 25.69
N LEU A 215 20.18 18.45 26.37
CA LEU A 215 18.85 18.58 25.80
C LEU A 215 18.42 20.04 25.80
N ILE A 216 18.04 20.54 24.63
CA ILE A 216 17.53 21.88 24.45
C ILE A 216 16.02 21.85 24.63
N TYR A 217 15.55 22.47 25.71
CA TYR A 217 14.16 22.81 25.88
C TYR A 217 13.90 24.12 25.15
N SER A 218 13.27 24.03 23.98
CA SER A 218 13.01 25.17 23.11
C SER A 218 11.52 25.49 23.11
N ILE A 219 11.20 26.78 23.00
CA ILE A 219 9.84 27.26 22.73
C ILE A 219 9.53 27.17 21.22
N ASN A 220 10.53 26.88 20.38
CA ASN A 220 10.34 26.65 18.96
C ASN A 220 9.58 25.33 18.73
N ASP A 221 8.28 25.47 18.51
CA ASP A 221 7.37 24.42 18.10
C ASP A 221 7.34 24.23 16.57
N TYR A 222 8.27 24.84 15.84
CA TYR A 222 8.30 24.87 14.37
C TYR A 222 7.04 25.49 13.73
N GLY A 223 6.34 26.36 14.47
CA GLY A 223 5.11 27.01 14.04
C GLY A 223 3.90 26.09 14.04
N ILE A 224 3.93 24.95 14.75
CA ILE A 224 2.81 24.01 14.83
C ILE A 224 1.53 24.71 15.29
N ASP A 225 1.60 25.61 16.27
CA ASP A 225 0.43 26.34 16.77
C ASP A 225 -0.21 27.20 15.68
N VAL A 226 0.61 27.85 14.84
CA VAL A 226 0.14 28.60 13.68
C VAL A 226 -0.45 27.66 12.64
N TRP A 227 0.26 26.60 12.28
CA TRP A 227 -0.22 25.62 11.29
C TRP A 227 -1.48 24.90 11.73
N LYS A 228 -1.69 24.71 13.03
CA LYS A 228 -2.89 24.08 13.60
C LYS A 228 -4.15 24.91 13.31
N ILE A 229 -4.04 26.24 13.26
CA ILE A 229 -5.13 27.14 12.86
C ILE A 229 -5.50 26.92 11.39
N PHE A 230 -4.49 26.75 10.54
CA PHE A 230 -4.67 26.53 9.10
C PHE A 230 -4.92 25.06 8.71
N ASN A 231 -4.77 24.10 9.65
CA ASN A 231 -4.95 22.67 9.39
C ASN A 231 -6.43 22.26 9.42
N HIS A 232 -7.19 22.94 8.56
CA HIS A 232 -8.61 22.74 8.38
C HIS A 232 -8.90 22.57 6.89
N PHE A 233 -9.55 21.46 6.58
CA PHE A 233 -10.22 21.28 5.29
C PHE A 233 -11.73 21.34 5.55
N PRO A 234 -12.47 22.24 4.87
CA PRO A 234 -13.90 22.41 5.13
C PRO A 234 -14.70 21.22 4.58
N ASP A 235 -15.15 20.35 5.48
CA ASP A 235 -15.95 19.15 5.18
C ASP A 235 -17.48 19.41 5.19
N ASN A 236 -17.92 20.67 5.10
CA ASN A 236 -19.34 21.02 4.96
C ASN A 236 -20.31 20.17 5.83
N ASN A 237 -20.11 20.14 7.15
CA ASN A 237 -20.86 19.30 8.11
C ASN A 237 -20.73 17.78 7.87
N ASN A 238 -19.50 17.28 7.76
CA ASN A 238 -19.17 15.85 7.56
C ASN A 238 -19.72 15.25 6.26
N ASN A 239 -19.96 16.08 5.23
CA ASN A 239 -20.56 15.62 3.98
C ASN A 239 -19.61 14.72 3.19
N LEU A 240 -18.35 15.14 2.99
CA LEU A 240 -17.33 14.30 2.34
C LEU A 240 -17.05 13.06 3.18
N PHE A 241 -16.92 13.19 4.50
CA PHE A 241 -16.71 12.03 5.38
C PHE A 241 -17.79 10.95 5.17
N ASN A 242 -19.07 11.34 5.19
CA ASN A 242 -20.20 10.43 5.04
C ASN A 242 -20.32 9.88 3.61
N GLU A 243 -20.06 10.70 2.59
CA GLU A 243 -20.09 10.23 1.19
C GLU A 243 -18.98 9.22 0.92
N LEU A 244 -17.78 9.44 1.46
CA LEU A 244 -16.67 8.48 1.37
C LEU A 244 -17.03 7.15 2.05
N ASP A 245 -17.80 7.14 3.14
CA ASP A 245 -18.26 5.90 3.80
C ASP A 245 -19.06 5.02 2.83
N LYS A 246 -20.10 5.64 2.23
CA LYS A 246 -21.02 4.97 1.30
C LYS A 246 -20.27 4.44 0.09
N LYS A 247 -19.38 5.25 -0.48
CA LYS A 247 -18.58 4.86 -1.64
C LYS A 247 -17.57 3.79 -1.31
N LEU A 248 -16.95 3.82 -0.13
CA LEU A 248 -16.01 2.79 0.31
C LEU A 248 -16.70 1.43 0.41
N VAL A 249 -17.87 1.35 1.03
CA VAL A 249 -18.65 0.10 1.10
C VAL A 249 -19.05 -0.38 -0.29
N TYR A 250 -19.63 0.50 -1.11
CA TYR A 250 -20.04 0.17 -2.47
C TYR A 250 -18.87 -0.36 -3.32
N PHE A 251 -17.74 0.35 -3.36
CA PHE A 251 -16.61 -0.06 -4.17
C PHE A 251 -15.91 -1.32 -3.64
N ALA A 252 -15.97 -1.58 -2.33
CA ALA A 252 -15.48 -2.84 -1.77
C ALA A 252 -16.34 -4.03 -2.21
N GLU A 253 -17.66 -3.88 -2.27
CA GLU A 253 -18.56 -4.90 -2.79
C GLU A 253 -18.36 -5.14 -4.29
N GLN A 254 -18.20 -4.07 -5.09
CA GLN A 254 -17.90 -4.19 -6.52
C GLN A 254 -16.56 -4.90 -6.76
N LEU A 255 -15.54 -4.57 -5.98
CA LEU A 255 -14.24 -5.24 -6.02
C LEU A 255 -14.38 -6.73 -5.74
N GLU A 256 -15.12 -7.12 -4.69
CA GLU A 256 -15.33 -8.53 -4.35
C GLU A 256 -16.01 -9.27 -5.50
N ASN A 257 -17.06 -8.68 -6.07
CA ASN A 257 -17.76 -9.25 -7.22
C ASN A 257 -16.79 -9.48 -8.39
N VAL A 258 -16.01 -8.47 -8.78
CA VAL A 258 -15.06 -8.61 -9.91
C VAL A 258 -14.02 -9.70 -9.63
N VAL A 259 -13.48 -9.76 -8.41
CA VAL A 259 -12.49 -10.78 -8.03
C VAL A 259 -13.07 -12.19 -8.04
N VAL A 260 -14.31 -12.38 -7.56
CA VAL A 260 -15.01 -13.67 -7.63
C VAL A 260 -15.15 -14.13 -9.09
N HIS A 261 -15.52 -13.24 -10.01
CA HIS A 261 -15.62 -13.57 -11.43
C HIS A 261 -14.26 -13.94 -12.04
N CYS A 262 -13.17 -13.30 -11.61
CA CYS A 262 -11.82 -13.64 -12.05
C CYS A 262 -11.38 -15.04 -11.61
N LYS A 263 -11.82 -15.50 -10.44
CA LYS A 263 -11.48 -16.82 -9.88
C LYS A 263 -12.42 -17.93 -10.36
N MET A 264 -13.56 -17.57 -10.93
CA MET A 264 -14.59 -18.53 -11.35
C MET A 264 -14.09 -19.59 -12.34
N PRO A 265 -13.24 -19.26 -13.35
CA PRO A 265 -12.72 -20.26 -14.27
C PRO A 265 -11.93 -21.38 -13.59
N GLU A 266 -11.09 -21.05 -12.60
CA GLU A 266 -10.33 -22.03 -11.82
C GLU A 266 -11.28 -22.92 -10.99
N VAL A 267 -12.30 -22.31 -10.36
CA VAL A 267 -13.29 -23.06 -9.57
C VAL A 267 -14.12 -24.02 -10.44
N ILE A 268 -14.52 -23.58 -11.64
CA ILE A 268 -15.26 -24.42 -12.59
C ILE A 268 -14.37 -25.55 -13.10
N GLN A 269 -13.12 -25.25 -13.44
CA GLN A 269 -12.14 -26.22 -13.90
C GLN A 269 -11.95 -27.34 -12.86
N GLU A 270 -11.75 -26.98 -11.59
CA GLU A 270 -11.57 -27.93 -10.50
C GLU A 270 -12.84 -28.78 -10.27
N LYS A 271 -14.00 -28.14 -10.19
CA LYS A 271 -15.28 -28.84 -9.91
C LYS A 271 -15.72 -29.78 -11.02
N LEU A 272 -15.49 -29.40 -12.27
CA LEU A 272 -15.88 -30.19 -13.44
C LEU A 272 -14.75 -31.05 -13.98
N GLN A 273 -13.57 -31.05 -13.33
CA GLN A 273 -12.37 -31.78 -13.73
C GLN A 273 -12.00 -31.54 -15.20
N LEU A 274 -12.13 -30.28 -15.63
CA LEU A 274 -11.85 -29.88 -17.00
C LEU A 274 -10.35 -29.73 -17.23
N ASP A 275 -9.94 -29.84 -18.48
CA ASP A 275 -8.56 -29.61 -18.88
C ASP A 275 -8.14 -28.14 -18.64
N MET A 276 -6.88 -27.93 -18.21
CA MET A 276 -6.33 -26.60 -17.89
C MET A 276 -6.38 -25.62 -19.06
N THR A 277 -6.43 -26.12 -20.30
CA THR A 277 -6.56 -25.29 -21.50
C THR A 277 -7.79 -24.39 -21.47
N ILE A 278 -8.86 -24.72 -20.74
CA ILE A 278 -10.04 -23.86 -20.60
C ILE A 278 -9.72 -22.59 -19.80
N VAL A 279 -8.94 -22.72 -18.72
CA VAL A 279 -8.51 -21.56 -17.91
C VAL A 279 -7.55 -20.71 -18.74
N GLU A 280 -6.60 -21.34 -19.44
CA GLU A 280 -5.64 -20.65 -20.31
C GLU A 280 -6.34 -19.84 -21.41
N ARG A 281 -7.42 -20.38 -22.01
CA ARG A 281 -8.23 -19.68 -23.01
C ARG A 281 -8.93 -18.43 -22.46
N LEU A 282 -9.32 -18.43 -21.19
CA LEU A 282 -10.00 -17.30 -20.54
C LEU A 282 -9.01 -16.29 -19.94
N GLN A 283 -7.73 -16.65 -19.83
CA GLN A 283 -6.71 -15.80 -19.24
C GLN A 283 -6.61 -14.39 -19.86
N PRO A 284 -6.68 -14.20 -21.20
CA PRO A 284 -6.66 -12.86 -21.79
C PRO A 284 -7.82 -11.97 -21.31
N LEU A 285 -9.00 -12.55 -21.06
CA LEU A 285 -10.16 -11.84 -20.53
C LEU A 285 -9.97 -11.50 -19.05
N ILE A 286 -9.49 -12.45 -18.25
CA ILE A 286 -9.17 -12.22 -16.82
C ILE A 286 -8.17 -11.08 -16.68
N LEU A 287 -7.07 -11.11 -17.44
CA LEU A 287 -6.04 -10.07 -17.42
C LEU A 287 -6.57 -8.69 -17.83
N SER A 288 -7.60 -8.63 -18.69
CA SER A 288 -8.22 -7.36 -19.08
C SER A 288 -9.00 -6.70 -17.93
N THR A 289 -9.41 -7.47 -16.91
CA THR A 289 -10.12 -6.92 -15.73
C THR A 289 -9.20 -6.32 -14.68
N PHE A 290 -7.91 -6.68 -14.68
CA PHE A 290 -6.94 -6.29 -13.66
C PHE A 290 -6.82 -4.77 -13.43
N PRO A 291 -6.84 -3.90 -14.47
CA PRO A 291 -6.81 -2.45 -14.25
C PRO A 291 -8.01 -1.98 -13.42
N GLY A 292 -9.20 -2.54 -13.63
CA GLY A 292 -10.39 -2.23 -12.82
C GLY A 292 -10.20 -2.58 -11.34
N ILE A 293 -9.60 -3.73 -11.05
CA ILE A 293 -9.28 -4.17 -9.68
C ILE A 293 -8.29 -3.19 -9.03
N HIS A 294 -7.26 -2.76 -9.77
CA HIS A 294 -6.32 -1.73 -9.30
C HIS A 294 -7.00 -0.41 -8.97
N ILE A 295 -7.89 0.06 -9.87
CA ILE A 295 -8.61 1.32 -9.66
C ILE A 295 -9.47 1.24 -8.39
N PHE A 296 -10.13 0.10 -8.11
CA PHE A 296 -10.84 -0.09 -6.85
C PHE A 296 -9.91 0.01 -5.63
N PHE A 297 -8.73 -0.61 -5.65
CA PHE A 297 -7.78 -0.50 -4.53
C PHE A 297 -7.32 0.94 -4.29
N ILE A 298 -6.98 1.68 -5.35
CA ILE A 298 -6.58 3.08 -5.24
C ILE A 298 -7.73 3.89 -4.62
N TYR A 299 -8.97 3.65 -5.06
CA TYR A 299 -10.14 4.33 -4.51
C TYR A 299 -10.30 4.04 -3.02
N LEU A 300 -10.30 2.76 -2.63
CA LEU A 300 -10.53 2.33 -1.26
C LEU A 300 -9.45 2.87 -0.32
N ASP A 301 -8.18 2.80 -0.72
CA ASP A 301 -7.06 3.33 0.07
C ASP A 301 -7.17 4.84 0.28
N LEU A 302 -7.50 5.58 -0.78
CA LEU A 302 -7.57 7.03 -0.74
C LEU A 302 -8.79 7.52 0.05
N ALA A 303 -9.95 6.88 -0.15
CA ALA A 303 -11.16 7.15 0.63
C ALA A 303 -10.95 6.87 2.12
N CYS A 304 -10.30 5.75 2.47
CA CYS A 304 -9.95 5.40 3.84
C CYS A 304 -8.98 6.42 4.46
N ALA A 305 -7.93 6.82 3.73
CA ALA A 305 -6.96 7.81 4.19
C ALA A 305 -7.60 9.18 4.46
N LEU A 306 -8.51 9.61 3.58
CA LEU A 306 -9.25 10.87 3.73
C LEU A 306 -10.20 10.83 4.93
N ARG A 307 -10.94 9.74 5.11
CA ARG A 307 -11.81 9.57 6.29
C ARG A 307 -11.01 9.59 7.59
N ALA A 308 -9.86 8.93 7.61
CA ALA A 308 -8.96 8.98 8.76
C ALA A 308 -8.47 10.41 9.06
N TYR A 309 -8.11 11.19 8.04
CA TYR A 309 -7.77 12.62 8.20
C TYR A 309 -8.95 13.42 8.77
N LEU A 310 -10.13 13.33 8.14
CA LEU A 310 -11.31 14.14 8.46
C LEU A 310 -11.80 13.92 9.89
N SER A 311 -11.66 12.69 10.39
CA SER A 311 -12.05 12.34 11.75
C SER A 311 -10.97 12.62 12.79
N SER A 312 -9.70 12.85 12.40
CA SER A 312 -8.56 12.99 13.32
C SER A 312 -8.69 14.21 14.25
N GLU A 313 -8.32 14.01 15.52
CA GLU A 313 -8.52 15.01 16.58
C GLU A 313 -7.25 15.84 16.83
N TYR A 314 -6.08 15.25 16.57
CA TYR A 314 -4.79 15.88 16.84
C TYR A 314 -4.11 16.37 15.55
N TYR A 315 -3.32 17.45 15.68
CA TYR A 315 -2.59 18.02 14.54
C TYR A 315 -1.65 16.99 13.89
N PHE A 316 -0.79 16.33 14.67
CA PHE A 316 0.12 15.31 14.13
C PHE A 316 -0.61 14.07 13.61
N GLU A 317 -1.74 13.69 14.20
CA GLU A 317 -2.59 12.61 13.68
C GLU A 317 -3.11 12.94 12.27
N LYS A 318 -3.55 14.18 12.06
CA LYS A 318 -3.91 14.70 10.72
C LYS A 318 -2.71 14.66 9.77
N GLN A 319 -1.55 15.14 10.20
CA GLN A 319 -0.35 15.20 9.35
C GLN A 319 0.12 13.80 8.90
N LEU A 320 0.04 12.80 9.78
CA LEU A 320 0.34 11.41 9.44
C LEU A 320 -0.67 10.82 8.44
N ASN A 321 -1.95 11.21 8.52
CA ASN A 321 -2.93 10.84 7.50
C ASN A 321 -2.71 11.59 6.17
N LEU A 322 -2.26 12.85 6.18
CA LEU A 322 -1.85 13.55 4.95
C LEU A 322 -0.64 12.86 4.30
N ARG A 323 0.34 12.42 5.11
CA ARG A 323 1.47 11.61 4.63
C ARG A 323 0.97 10.35 3.91
N ARG A 324 0.00 9.64 4.50
CA ARG A 324 -0.63 8.47 3.88
C ARG A 324 -1.29 8.81 2.54
N ILE A 325 -2.05 9.91 2.48
CA ILE A 325 -2.68 10.39 1.24
C ILE A 325 -1.62 10.59 0.14
N ASN A 326 -0.51 11.25 0.47
CA ASN A 326 0.57 11.50 -0.51
C ASN A 326 1.17 10.21 -1.06
N VAL A 327 1.40 9.22 -0.19
CA VAL A 327 1.90 7.90 -0.61
C VAL A 327 0.91 7.20 -1.54
N VAL A 328 -0.39 7.18 -1.18
CA VAL A 328 -1.44 6.53 -1.97
C VAL A 328 -1.60 7.19 -3.34
N VAL A 329 -1.62 8.53 -3.37
CA VAL A 329 -1.72 9.30 -4.63
C VAL A 329 -0.51 9.03 -5.52
N TYR A 330 0.71 9.08 -4.97
CA TYR A 330 1.93 8.83 -5.75
C TYR A 330 1.97 7.41 -6.32
N GLU A 331 1.83 6.39 -5.45
CA GLU A 331 1.94 4.99 -5.86
C GLU A 331 0.78 4.59 -6.78
N GLY A 332 -0.45 5.02 -6.46
CA GLY A 332 -1.63 4.68 -7.25
C GLY A 332 -1.53 5.25 -8.65
N PHE A 333 -1.15 6.53 -8.76
CA PHE A 333 -1.02 7.20 -10.05
C PHE A 333 0.15 6.65 -10.88
N LYS A 334 1.28 6.32 -10.25
CA LYS A 334 2.43 5.68 -10.94
C LYS A 334 2.03 4.39 -11.67
N HIS A 335 1.24 3.54 -11.03
CA HIS A 335 0.78 2.28 -11.64
C HIS A 335 -0.34 2.50 -12.67
N LEU A 336 -1.21 3.46 -12.41
CA LEU A 336 -2.32 3.81 -13.28
C LEU A 336 -1.82 4.36 -14.62
N TYR A 337 -0.97 5.40 -14.60
CA TYR A 337 -0.55 6.15 -15.79
C TYR A 337 0.95 6.40 -15.88
N GLY A 338 1.66 6.54 -14.76
CA GLY A 338 3.11 6.77 -14.74
C GLY A 338 3.54 8.24 -14.79
N TYR A 339 4.77 8.53 -14.36
CA TYR A 339 5.35 9.88 -14.33
C TYR A 339 6.44 10.11 -15.38
N THR A 340 7.04 9.03 -15.88
CA THR A 340 8.06 9.05 -16.93
C THR A 340 7.56 8.25 -18.12
N GLU A 341 8.18 8.43 -19.29
CA GLU A 341 7.84 7.63 -20.48
C GLU A 341 7.97 6.13 -20.20
N SER A 342 9.02 5.73 -19.49
CA SER A 342 9.20 4.32 -19.10
C SER A 342 8.12 3.82 -18.13
N ASP A 343 7.64 4.66 -17.21
CA ASP A 343 6.53 4.28 -16.33
C ASP A 343 5.22 4.21 -17.13
N HIS A 344 5.00 5.16 -18.04
CA HIS A 344 3.81 5.22 -18.87
C HIS A 344 3.63 3.98 -19.73
N LEU A 345 4.68 3.57 -20.44
CA LEU A 345 4.67 2.34 -21.24
C LEU A 345 4.43 1.07 -20.39
N ARG A 346 4.74 1.12 -19.10
CA ARG A 346 4.52 0.02 -18.15
C ARG A 346 3.18 0.11 -17.42
N SER A 347 2.50 1.24 -17.49
CA SER A 347 1.25 1.51 -16.79
C SER A 347 0.09 0.67 -17.32
N PHE A 348 -0.91 0.46 -16.47
CA PHE A 348 -2.13 -0.25 -16.89
C PHE A 348 -2.92 0.54 -17.94
N TRP A 349 -2.89 1.87 -17.88
CA TRP A 349 -3.52 2.72 -18.87
C TRP A 349 -3.00 2.43 -20.28
N HIS A 350 -1.67 2.42 -20.46
CA HIS A 350 -1.08 2.12 -21.77
C HIS A 350 -1.28 0.65 -22.18
N ARG A 351 -0.92 -0.28 -21.29
CA ARG A 351 -0.81 -1.71 -21.62
C ARG A 351 -2.14 -2.45 -21.74
N ASN A 352 -3.19 -1.96 -21.10
CA ASN A 352 -4.45 -2.69 -21.00
C ASN A 352 -5.65 -1.89 -21.49
N ILE A 353 -5.59 -0.56 -21.47
CA ILE A 353 -6.72 0.28 -21.88
C ILE A 353 -6.48 0.82 -23.29
N THR A 354 -5.51 1.70 -23.51
CA THR A 354 -5.33 2.37 -24.80
C THR A 354 -4.93 1.41 -25.90
N SER A 355 -3.94 0.53 -25.65
CA SER A 355 -3.51 -0.48 -26.62
C SER A 355 -4.62 -1.42 -27.09
N VAL A 356 -5.60 -1.74 -26.22
CA VAL A 356 -6.75 -2.58 -26.58
C VAL A 356 -7.78 -1.79 -27.39
N LEU A 357 -7.95 -0.51 -27.08
CA LEU A 357 -8.96 0.35 -27.70
C LEU A 357 -8.45 1.10 -28.95
N ASN A 358 -7.18 0.94 -29.33
CA ASN A 358 -6.60 1.60 -30.51
C ASN A 358 -7.36 1.29 -31.81
N ASP A 359 -7.93 0.09 -31.94
CA ASP A 359 -8.67 -0.34 -33.12
C ASP A 359 -10.19 -0.08 -33.02
N SER A 360 -10.64 0.59 -31.96
CA SER A 360 -12.05 0.93 -31.77
C SER A 360 -12.49 1.99 -32.78
N THR A 361 -13.62 1.76 -33.44
CA THR A 361 -14.27 2.74 -34.33
C THR A 361 -15.32 3.59 -33.62
N ASN A 362 -15.58 3.34 -32.34
CA ASN A 362 -16.57 4.07 -31.55
C ASN A 362 -16.06 5.47 -31.15
N THR A 363 -16.52 6.51 -31.87
CA THR A 363 -16.11 7.90 -31.67
C THR A 363 -16.36 8.41 -30.25
N ASN A 364 -17.52 8.11 -29.65
CA ASN A 364 -17.85 8.54 -28.28
C ASN A 364 -16.88 7.93 -27.24
N LEU A 365 -16.45 6.69 -27.46
CA LEU A 365 -15.46 6.03 -26.61
C LEU A 365 -14.07 6.67 -26.79
N LEU A 366 -13.67 6.96 -28.02
CA LEU A 366 -12.40 7.63 -28.33
C LEU A 366 -12.36 9.05 -27.75
N ASP A 367 -13.44 9.81 -27.81
CA ASP A 367 -13.54 11.15 -27.20
C ASP A 367 -13.41 11.07 -25.67
N SER A 368 -14.07 10.07 -25.06
CA SER A 368 -13.97 9.81 -23.62
C SER A 368 -12.55 9.41 -23.21
N LEU A 369 -11.89 8.57 -24.01
CA LEU A 369 -10.50 8.16 -23.82
C LEU A 369 -9.56 9.37 -23.90
N ALA A 370 -9.70 10.21 -24.93
CA ALA A 370 -8.89 11.41 -25.12
C ALA A 370 -9.08 12.43 -24.00
N LYS A 371 -10.31 12.56 -23.47
CA LYS A 371 -10.59 13.40 -22.31
C LYS A 371 -9.84 12.91 -21.07
N ILE A 372 -9.96 11.62 -20.74
CA ILE A 372 -9.30 11.03 -19.57
C ILE A 372 -7.77 11.07 -19.73
N GLU A 373 -7.24 10.79 -20.93
CA GLU A 373 -5.82 10.91 -21.25
C GLU A 373 -5.28 12.30 -20.92
N ARG A 374 -6.01 13.36 -21.27
CA ARG A 374 -5.62 14.74 -20.96
C ARG A 374 -5.62 15.01 -19.45
N GLU A 375 -6.65 14.57 -18.73
CA GLU A 375 -6.72 14.70 -17.27
C GLU A 375 -5.58 13.93 -16.57
N LEU A 376 -5.22 12.74 -17.07
CA LEU A 376 -4.06 11.97 -16.59
C LEU A 376 -2.74 12.71 -16.88
N LYS A 377 -2.54 13.24 -18.09
CA LYS A 377 -1.34 14.03 -18.42
C LYS A 377 -1.16 15.25 -17.52
N GLU A 378 -2.26 15.94 -17.20
CA GLU A 378 -2.26 17.07 -16.28
C GLU A 378 -1.80 16.64 -14.87
N LEU A 379 -2.33 15.52 -14.35
CA LEU A 379 -1.93 14.98 -13.05
C LEU A 379 -0.48 14.48 -13.03
N ALA A 380 0.00 13.88 -14.12
CA ALA A 380 1.38 13.40 -14.23
C ALA A 380 2.40 14.54 -14.17
N SER A 381 2.01 15.72 -14.65
CA SER A 381 2.84 16.93 -14.71
C SER A 381 2.77 17.78 -13.42
N ASP A 382 1.88 17.43 -12.48
CA ASP A 382 1.75 18.14 -11.21
C ASP A 382 2.92 17.76 -10.27
N ASN A 383 3.87 18.67 -10.07
CA ASN A 383 5.04 18.47 -9.18
C ASN A 383 4.65 18.19 -7.72
N GLY A 384 3.45 18.58 -7.30
CA GLY A 384 2.93 18.25 -5.99
C GLY A 384 2.47 16.80 -5.87
N ILE A 385 2.15 16.14 -6.98
CA ILE A 385 1.84 14.71 -7.07
C ILE A 385 3.10 13.93 -7.41
N ASN A 386 3.87 14.34 -8.43
CA ASN A 386 5.13 13.74 -8.84
C ASN A 386 6.29 14.16 -7.93
N ASN A 387 6.19 13.85 -6.64
CA ASN A 387 7.22 14.16 -5.66
C ASN A 387 7.85 12.87 -5.11
N LYS A 388 8.79 12.32 -5.87
CA LYS A 388 9.50 11.08 -5.51
C LYS A 388 10.21 11.18 -4.16
N GLN A 389 10.85 12.32 -3.87
CA GLN A 389 11.59 12.50 -2.62
C GLN A 389 10.67 12.48 -1.41
N LEU A 390 9.55 13.21 -1.46
CA LEU A 390 8.54 13.19 -0.40
C LEU A 390 7.94 11.80 -0.22
N ARG A 391 7.63 11.11 -1.32
CA ARG A 391 7.15 9.73 -1.26
C ARG A 391 8.18 8.81 -0.60
N GLU A 392 9.45 8.89 -0.96
CA GLU A 392 10.50 8.05 -0.40
C GLU A 392 10.64 8.24 1.11
N CYS A 393 10.69 9.49 1.61
CA CYS A 393 10.78 9.73 3.05
C CYS A 393 9.49 9.42 3.81
N SER A 394 8.33 9.44 3.13
CA SER A 394 7.04 9.10 3.72
C SER A 394 6.83 7.58 3.90
N VAL A 395 7.54 6.77 3.12
CA VAL A 395 7.45 5.30 3.17
C VAL A 395 8.61 4.71 3.97
N HIS A 396 9.83 5.15 3.68
CA HIS A 396 11.05 4.55 4.21
C HIS A 396 11.70 5.47 5.24
N TYR A 397 11.77 5.06 6.50
CA TYR A 397 12.53 5.77 7.54
C TYR A 397 14.03 5.85 7.21
N ARG A 398 14.54 4.87 6.44
CA ARG A 398 15.83 4.94 5.76
C ARG A 398 15.69 4.43 4.34
N TYR A 399 16.31 5.14 3.39
CA TYR A 399 16.48 4.64 2.03
C TYR A 399 17.95 4.60 1.66
N GLN A 400 18.49 3.40 1.42
CA GLN A 400 19.92 3.17 1.24
C GLN A 400 20.72 3.72 2.43
N LYS A 401 21.60 4.70 2.22
CA LYS A 401 22.38 5.36 3.28
C LYS A 401 21.72 6.63 3.84
N ARG A 402 20.59 7.06 3.25
CA ARG A 402 19.90 8.30 3.65
C ARG A 402 18.94 8.01 4.80
N ASP A 403 19.22 8.60 5.96
CA ASP A 403 18.28 8.66 7.06
C ASP A 403 17.20 9.70 6.74
N ASN A 404 15.93 9.30 6.77
CA ASN A 404 14.80 10.15 6.42
C ASN A 404 14.05 10.67 7.64
N ILE A 405 14.41 10.30 8.88
CA ILE A 405 13.59 10.60 10.07
C ILE A 405 13.47 12.11 10.32
N VAL A 406 14.58 12.84 10.23
CA VAL A 406 14.57 14.31 10.36
C VAL A 406 13.79 14.97 9.22
N THR A 407 14.01 14.51 7.98
CA THR A 407 13.28 15.03 6.80
C THR A 407 11.79 14.77 6.91
N LEU A 408 11.40 13.58 7.39
CA LEU A 408 10.02 13.20 7.62
C LEU A 408 9.37 14.10 8.68
N PHE A 409 10.07 14.37 9.80
CA PHE A 409 9.58 15.31 10.81
C PHE A 409 9.24 16.69 10.20
N HIS A 410 10.15 17.27 9.43
CA HIS A 410 9.91 18.57 8.79
C HIS A 410 8.76 18.55 7.77
N ALA A 411 8.62 17.45 7.03
CA ALA A 411 7.49 17.26 6.11
C ALA A 411 6.16 17.21 6.86
N LEU A 412 6.11 16.50 7.99
CA LEU A 412 4.91 16.38 8.83
C LEU A 412 4.51 17.71 9.47
N VAL A 413 5.48 18.53 9.90
CA VAL A 413 5.16 19.83 10.50
C VAL A 413 4.47 20.77 9.50
N LYS A 414 4.81 20.71 8.21
CA LYS A 414 4.47 21.75 7.23
C LYS A 414 3.50 21.31 6.13
N SER A 415 2.98 20.08 6.14
CA SER A 415 2.10 19.64 5.07
C SER A 415 0.76 20.38 5.11
N ASN A 416 0.38 20.93 3.96
CA ASN A 416 -0.82 21.75 3.82
C ASN A 416 -2.02 20.86 3.43
N PRO A 417 -3.06 20.74 4.27
CA PRO A 417 -4.19 19.86 3.98
C PRO A 417 -4.99 20.30 2.75
N LEU A 418 -5.12 21.59 2.47
CA LEU A 418 -5.86 22.07 1.30
C LEU A 418 -5.18 21.58 0.03
N ILE A 419 -3.85 21.58 0.00
CA ILE A 419 -3.07 21.13 -1.15
C ILE A 419 -3.22 19.61 -1.32
N GLU A 420 -2.94 18.83 -0.26
CA GLU A 420 -2.91 17.36 -0.38
C GLU A 420 -4.30 16.75 -0.57
N ILE A 421 -5.32 17.31 0.09
CA ILE A 421 -6.70 16.84 -0.08
C ILE A 421 -7.22 17.21 -1.47
N ASN A 422 -6.96 18.43 -1.98
CA ASN A 422 -7.40 18.76 -3.34
C ASN A 422 -6.78 17.85 -4.40
N LYS A 423 -5.49 17.49 -4.28
CA LYS A 423 -4.86 16.50 -5.18
C LYS A 423 -5.56 15.14 -5.09
N SER A 424 -5.83 14.66 -3.87
CA SER A 424 -6.54 13.39 -3.66
C SER A 424 -7.95 13.41 -4.26
N LEU A 425 -8.68 14.52 -4.12
CA LEU A 425 -10.03 14.67 -4.66
C LEU A 425 -10.03 14.73 -6.19
N LYS A 426 -9.01 15.33 -6.82
CA LYS A 426 -8.85 15.28 -8.28
C LYS A 426 -8.71 13.83 -8.75
N LEU A 427 -7.83 13.05 -8.11
CA LEU A 427 -7.65 11.64 -8.44
C LEU A 427 -8.95 10.84 -8.19
N LEU A 428 -9.57 10.98 -7.01
CA LEU A 428 -10.84 10.28 -6.69
C LEU A 428 -11.97 10.57 -7.68
N LYS A 429 -12.07 11.79 -8.21
CA LYS A 429 -13.08 12.16 -9.22
C LYS A 429 -12.81 11.50 -10.58
N LEU A 430 -11.56 11.21 -10.90
CA LEU A 430 -11.15 10.57 -12.15
C LEU A 430 -11.39 9.05 -12.15
N LEU A 431 -11.20 8.39 -10.99
CA LEU A 431 -11.25 6.91 -10.88
C LEU A 431 -12.57 6.29 -11.39
N PRO A 432 -13.79 6.83 -11.13
CA PRO A 432 -15.02 6.28 -11.69
C PRO A 432 -15.07 6.32 -13.23
N GLY A 433 -14.54 7.38 -13.84
CA GLY A 433 -14.43 7.49 -15.29
C GLY A 433 -13.49 6.45 -15.87
N LEU A 434 -12.36 6.20 -15.20
CA LEU A 434 -11.41 5.15 -15.56
C LEU A 434 -12.02 3.75 -15.45
N LEU A 435 -12.82 3.48 -14.41
CA LEU A 435 -13.56 2.23 -14.27
C LEU A 435 -14.51 2.02 -15.45
N LYS A 436 -15.23 3.08 -15.85
CA LYS A 436 -16.13 3.00 -17.00
C LYS A 436 -15.36 2.64 -18.28
N ILE A 437 -14.25 3.33 -18.58
CA ILE A 437 -13.42 3.01 -19.75
C ILE A 437 -12.85 1.59 -19.67
N ASN A 438 -12.43 1.15 -18.48
CA ASN A 438 -11.94 -0.21 -18.30
C ASN A 438 -13.03 -1.24 -18.62
N THR A 439 -14.27 -1.02 -18.19
CA THR A 439 -15.41 -1.90 -18.54
C THR A 439 -15.64 -1.97 -20.05
N GLU A 440 -15.55 -0.85 -20.75
CA GLU A 440 -15.65 -0.82 -22.22
C GLU A 440 -14.48 -1.58 -22.87
N SER A 441 -13.25 -1.41 -22.36
CA SER A 441 -12.06 -2.13 -22.83
C SER A 441 -12.18 -3.66 -22.63
N VAL A 442 -12.66 -4.11 -21.47
CA VAL A 442 -12.95 -5.52 -21.19
C VAL A 442 -14.01 -6.06 -22.16
N SER A 443 -15.07 -5.29 -22.42
CA SER A 443 -16.14 -5.69 -23.33
C SER A 443 -15.65 -5.79 -24.78
N PHE A 444 -14.81 -4.85 -25.22
CA PHE A 444 -14.17 -4.90 -26.53
C PHE A 444 -13.27 -6.13 -26.66
N ARG A 445 -12.44 -6.42 -25.63
CA ARG A 445 -11.61 -7.62 -25.58
C ARG A 445 -12.44 -8.90 -25.64
N TYR A 446 -13.56 -8.97 -24.92
CA TYR A 446 -14.48 -10.09 -24.97
C TYR A 446 -15.00 -10.35 -26.39
N ASN A 447 -15.43 -9.29 -27.09
CA ASN A 447 -15.90 -9.41 -28.47
C ASN A 447 -14.80 -9.92 -29.43
N LEU A 448 -13.58 -9.41 -29.29
CA LEU A 448 -12.43 -9.90 -30.08
C LEU A 448 -12.15 -11.38 -29.85
N GLU A 449 -12.19 -11.85 -28.60
CA GLU A 449 -11.99 -13.27 -28.30
C GLU A 449 -13.14 -14.14 -28.82
N GLN A 450 -14.38 -13.66 -28.75
CA GLN A 450 -15.54 -14.32 -29.35
C GLN A 450 -15.41 -14.46 -30.88
N GLU A 451 -14.94 -13.42 -31.57
CA GLU A 451 -14.69 -13.47 -33.02
C GLU A 451 -13.57 -14.45 -33.37
N LYS A 452 -12.48 -14.48 -32.60
CA LYS A 452 -11.40 -15.47 -32.77
C LYS A 452 -11.91 -16.90 -32.59
N MET A 453 -12.75 -17.13 -31.57
CA MET A 453 -13.35 -18.45 -31.35
C MET A 453 -14.24 -18.86 -32.53
N LYS A 454 -15.08 -17.95 -33.04
CA LYS A 454 -15.90 -18.21 -34.23
C LYS A 454 -15.05 -18.55 -35.46
N LEU A 455 -13.99 -17.80 -35.72
CA LEU A 455 -13.07 -18.05 -36.83
C LEU A 455 -12.35 -19.40 -36.69
N SER A 456 -11.91 -19.75 -35.47
CA SER A 456 -11.31 -21.06 -35.18
C SER A 456 -12.31 -22.19 -35.40
N ASN A 457 -13.55 -22.04 -34.91
CA ASN A 457 -14.61 -23.03 -35.10
C ASN A 457 -14.95 -23.19 -36.59
N ASN A 458 -15.02 -22.11 -37.36
CA ASN A 458 -15.23 -22.18 -38.81
C ASN A 458 -14.16 -23.01 -39.53
N LYS A 459 -12.90 -22.89 -39.12
CA LYS A 459 -11.81 -23.71 -39.66
C LYS A 459 -12.00 -25.20 -39.31
N THR A 460 -12.39 -25.50 -38.08
CA THR A 460 -12.71 -26.88 -37.64
C THR A 460 -13.93 -27.43 -38.38
N LEU A 461 -14.98 -26.62 -38.56
CA LEU A 461 -16.18 -26.98 -39.32
C LEU A 461 -15.82 -27.30 -40.78
N ALA A 462 -14.96 -26.51 -41.42
CA ALA A 462 -14.49 -26.78 -42.78
C ALA A 462 -13.66 -28.08 -42.87
N GLN A 463 -12.87 -28.41 -41.85
CA GLN A 463 -12.16 -29.69 -41.79
C GLN A 463 -13.12 -30.87 -41.62
N ILE A 464 -14.14 -30.72 -40.78
CA ILE A 464 -15.21 -31.72 -40.61
C ILE A 464 -15.94 -31.94 -41.94
N ASP A 465 -16.25 -30.87 -42.67
CA ASP A 465 -16.89 -30.95 -43.98
C ASP A 465 -16.01 -31.66 -45.02
N GLY A 466 -14.69 -31.44 -44.98
CA GLY A 466 -13.73 -32.21 -45.77
C GLY A 466 -13.72 -33.70 -45.43
N ILE A 467 -13.74 -34.06 -44.15
CA ILE A 467 -13.80 -35.45 -43.68
C ILE A 467 -15.11 -36.12 -44.12
N LEU A 468 -16.25 -35.43 -43.96
CA LEU A 468 -17.55 -35.90 -44.40
C LEU A 468 -17.55 -36.19 -45.91
N SER A 469 -16.98 -35.29 -46.71
CA SER A 469 -16.83 -35.47 -48.17
C SER A 469 -15.96 -36.69 -48.52
N MET A 470 -14.86 -36.91 -47.80
CA MET A 470 -14.00 -38.08 -48.01
C MET A 470 -14.71 -39.39 -47.65
N ILE A 471 -15.41 -39.42 -46.50
CA ILE A 471 -16.23 -40.58 -46.08
C ILE A 471 -17.29 -40.86 -47.14
N ASP A 472 -17.90 -39.82 -47.71
CA ASP A 472 -18.89 -39.97 -48.77
C ASP A 472 -18.34 -40.64 -50.04
N GLN A 473 -17.03 -40.57 -50.27
CA GLN A 473 -16.37 -41.19 -51.42
C GLN A 473 -15.85 -42.62 -51.14
N THR A 474 -15.93 -43.09 -49.90
CA THR A 474 -15.43 -44.43 -49.54
C THR A 474 -16.40 -45.56 -49.91
N LYS A 475 -15.83 -46.72 -50.30
CA LYS A 475 -16.56 -47.97 -50.58
C LYS A 475 -16.73 -48.80 -49.30
N ILE A 476 -17.44 -48.25 -48.32
CA ILE A 476 -17.79 -48.93 -47.06
C ILE A 476 -19.27 -49.30 -47.11
N ASP A 477 -19.65 -50.30 -46.31
CA ASP A 477 -21.04 -50.67 -46.03
C ASP A 477 -21.92 -49.45 -45.71
N LEU A 478 -23.11 -49.40 -46.31
CA LEU A 478 -23.96 -48.22 -46.38
C LEU A 478 -24.52 -47.82 -45.00
N ASP A 479 -24.86 -48.81 -44.18
CA ASP A 479 -25.44 -48.60 -42.85
C ASP A 479 -24.38 -48.05 -41.88
N LYS A 480 -23.17 -48.63 -41.91
CA LYS A 480 -22.03 -48.11 -41.13
C LYS A 480 -21.64 -46.69 -41.54
N LYS A 481 -21.71 -46.38 -42.83
CA LYS A 481 -21.41 -45.05 -43.36
C LYS A 481 -22.40 -44.01 -42.85
N GLN A 482 -23.70 -44.31 -42.85
CA GLN A 482 -24.72 -43.41 -42.31
C GLN A 482 -24.57 -43.19 -40.80
N GLU A 483 -24.21 -44.23 -40.04
CA GLU A 483 -23.94 -44.11 -38.60
C GLU A 483 -22.77 -43.14 -38.31
N ILE A 484 -21.67 -43.30 -39.04
CA ILE A 484 -20.49 -42.43 -38.90
C ILE A 484 -20.84 -40.98 -39.24
N ILE A 485 -21.54 -40.74 -40.36
CA ILE A 485 -21.97 -39.40 -40.77
C ILE A 485 -22.89 -38.77 -39.71
N SER A 486 -23.84 -39.54 -39.18
CA SER A 486 -24.75 -39.07 -38.12
C SER A 486 -23.99 -38.64 -36.86
N ASN A 487 -23.01 -39.42 -36.43
CA ASN A 487 -22.19 -39.10 -35.25
C ASN A 487 -21.28 -37.89 -35.49
N ILE A 488 -20.70 -37.75 -36.69
CA ILE A 488 -19.90 -36.57 -37.06
C ILE A 488 -20.77 -35.30 -37.12
N ASN A 489 -21.99 -35.39 -37.65
CA ASN A 489 -22.93 -34.25 -37.67
C ASN A 489 -23.37 -33.84 -36.26
N LYS A 490 -23.53 -34.78 -35.33
CA LYS A 490 -23.76 -34.45 -33.91
C LYS A 490 -22.59 -33.67 -33.32
N MET A 491 -21.35 -34.06 -33.62
CA MET A 491 -20.16 -33.30 -33.19
C MET A 491 -20.09 -31.92 -33.85
N LYS A 492 -20.46 -31.81 -35.13
CA LYS A 492 -20.52 -30.54 -35.87
C LYS A 492 -21.49 -29.55 -35.23
N ASN A 493 -22.66 -30.02 -34.80
CA ASN A 493 -23.68 -29.19 -34.12
C ASN A 493 -23.24 -28.65 -32.76
N LEU A 494 -22.23 -29.24 -32.11
CA LEU A 494 -21.68 -28.73 -30.85
C LEU A 494 -20.68 -27.57 -31.06
N LEU A 495 -20.25 -27.33 -32.30
CA LEU A 495 -19.23 -26.33 -32.67
C LEU A 495 -19.82 -25.10 -33.38
N MET A 496 -21.07 -25.19 -33.85
CA MET A 496 -21.86 -24.09 -34.41
C MET A 496 -22.51 -23.28 -33.28
#